data_AF-X1TRR3-F1
#
_entry.id   AF-X1TRR3-F1
#
_cell.length_a   1.000
_cell.length_b   1.000
_cell.length_c   1.000
_cell.angle_alpha   90.00
_cell.angle_beta   90.00
_cell.angle_gamma   90.00
#
_symmetry.space_group_name_H-M   'P 1'
#
loop_
_entity.id
_entity.type
_entity.pdbx_description
1 polymer ?
#
loop_
_entity_poly.entity_id
_entity_poly.type
_entity_poly.pdbx_seq_one_letter_code
_entity_poly.pdbx_strand_id
1 'polypeptide(L)'
;NYTEINAATGRIRKNHATTPIYKDGLILIANGYDWVALQLKLSKDGSSAEVVWESRDLDPHHGGIVLLGDYIYSTNYKSTSMGDWICVDWNTGKTLWTKNWYNKGSIISADGMLYIMEEKSGHVALARPNPEKLDIVSEFQVTKGTGPYWAHPVISNGKLYIRHGETLMVYAIR
;
A
#
# COMPACT_ATOMS: atom_id res chain seq x y z
N ASN A 1 -11.92 19.64 8.74
CA ASN A 1 -10.58 19.64 8.11
C ASN A 1 -9.86 18.33 8.43
N TYR A 2 -8.82 17.91 7.68
CA TYR A 2 -8.15 16.61 7.86
C TYR A 2 -7.62 16.34 9.29
N THR A 3 -7.21 17.39 10.00
CA THR A 3 -6.80 17.30 11.40
C THR A 3 -7.98 17.00 12.33
N GLU A 4 -9.14 17.61 12.08
CA GLU A 4 -10.38 17.34 12.83
C GLU A 4 -10.87 15.89 12.61
N ILE A 5 -10.78 15.37 11.39
CA ILE A 5 -11.17 13.97 11.08
C ILE A 5 -10.26 12.97 11.83
N ASN A 6 -9.01 13.35 12.07
CA ASN A 6 -8.00 12.59 12.81
C ASN A 6 -7.78 13.10 14.24
N ALA A 7 -8.76 13.78 14.86
CA ALA A 7 -8.65 14.35 16.20
C ALA A 7 -8.57 13.27 17.30
N ALA A 8 -7.45 12.56 17.34
CA ALA A 8 -7.09 11.63 18.41
C ALA A 8 -6.43 12.38 19.56
N THR A 9 -6.75 11.99 20.79
CA THR A 9 -6.07 12.46 22.01
C THR A 9 -4.91 11.52 22.33
N GLY A 10 -3.76 12.05 22.79
CA GLY A 10 -2.58 11.26 23.19
C GLY A 10 -1.37 11.36 22.25
N ARG A 11 -0.47 10.35 22.29
CA ARG A 11 0.77 10.34 21.49
C ARG A 11 0.47 9.96 20.04
N ILE A 12 0.19 10.95 19.21
CA ILE A 12 -0.10 10.78 17.78
C ILE A 12 1.20 10.52 17.01
N ARG A 13 1.29 9.38 16.31
CA ARG A 13 2.33 9.16 15.30
C ARG A 13 1.76 9.61 13.96
N LYS A 14 2.53 10.38 13.19
CA LYS A 14 2.17 10.80 11.83
C LYS A 14 3.17 10.21 10.87
N ASN A 15 2.69 9.60 9.79
CA ASN A 15 3.56 9.07 8.75
C ASN A 15 2.95 9.33 7.37
N HIS A 16 3.57 10.21 6.61
CA HIS A 16 3.25 10.49 5.20
C HIS A 16 4.33 9.87 4.30
N ALA A 17 4.56 8.56 4.42
CA ALA A 17 5.57 7.83 3.65
C ALA A 17 5.05 7.35 2.27
N THR A 18 3.74 7.38 2.06
CA THR A 18 3.10 6.95 0.82
C THR A 18 3.06 8.09 -0.19
N THR A 19 3.28 7.74 -1.46
CA THR A 19 3.09 8.69 -2.57
C THR A 19 1.59 8.82 -2.86
N PRO A 20 1.04 10.03 -2.94
CA PRO A 20 -0.36 10.23 -3.34
C PRO A 20 -0.64 9.64 -4.73
N ILE A 21 -1.83 9.08 -4.92
CA ILE A 21 -2.27 8.58 -6.23
C ILE A 21 -3.16 9.62 -6.89
N TYR A 22 -2.93 9.89 -8.18
CA TYR A 22 -3.76 10.80 -8.98
C TYR A 22 -4.39 10.06 -10.16
N LYS A 23 -5.69 10.25 -10.37
CA LYS A 23 -6.43 9.79 -11.56
C LYS A 23 -7.61 10.73 -11.81
N ASP A 24 -7.73 11.26 -13.02
CA ASP A 24 -8.91 12.01 -13.49
C ASP A 24 -9.36 13.17 -12.58
N GLY A 25 -8.42 13.95 -12.05
CA GLY A 25 -8.71 15.08 -11.16
C GLY A 25 -8.95 14.70 -9.69
N LEU A 26 -8.86 13.41 -9.36
CA LEU A 26 -8.96 12.87 -8.02
C LEU A 26 -7.56 12.56 -7.46
N ILE A 27 -7.29 12.97 -6.23
CA ILE A 27 -6.09 12.65 -5.46
C ILE A 27 -6.49 11.76 -4.28
N LEU A 28 -5.82 10.62 -4.13
CA LEU A 28 -5.89 9.80 -2.93
C LEU A 28 -4.66 10.04 -2.06
N ILE A 29 -4.90 10.37 -0.79
CA ILE A 29 -3.92 10.36 0.28
C ILE A 29 -4.32 9.32 1.32
N ALA A 30 -3.38 8.47 1.73
CA ALA A 30 -3.62 7.47 2.78
C ALA A 30 -2.34 7.27 3.57
N ASN A 31 -2.45 7.03 4.87
CA ASN A 31 -1.31 7.13 5.78
C ASN A 31 -1.39 6.05 6.85
N GLY A 32 -0.22 5.73 7.41
CA GLY A 32 -0.07 4.84 8.54
C GLY A 32 -0.65 5.37 9.85
N TYR A 33 -0.81 4.49 10.83
CA TYR A 33 -1.04 4.81 12.25
C TYR A 33 -2.46 5.33 12.57
N ASP A 34 -3.48 4.64 12.07
CA ASP A 34 -4.91 4.91 12.31
C ASP A 34 -5.37 6.25 11.71
N TRP A 35 -4.64 6.75 10.71
CA TRP A 35 -5.00 7.96 9.97
C TRP A 35 -6.00 7.63 8.87
N VAL A 36 -7.02 8.47 8.74
CA VAL A 36 -8.01 8.34 7.68
C VAL A 36 -7.38 8.56 6.30
N ALA A 37 -7.69 7.68 5.35
CA ALA A 37 -7.46 7.93 3.94
C ALA A 37 -8.55 8.83 3.38
N LEU A 38 -8.18 9.77 2.51
CA LEU A 38 -9.09 10.65 1.81
C LEU A 38 -8.85 10.57 0.31
N GLN A 39 -9.94 10.46 -0.45
CA GLN A 39 -9.93 10.88 -1.84
C GLN A 39 -10.51 12.28 -1.94
N LEU A 40 -9.76 13.15 -2.62
CA LEU A 40 -10.07 14.54 -2.84
C LEU A 40 -10.27 14.77 -4.33
N LYS A 41 -11.26 15.55 -4.71
CA LYS A 41 -11.38 16.05 -6.07
C LYS A 41 -10.86 17.48 -6.13
N LEU A 42 -9.94 17.72 -7.06
CA LEU A 42 -9.36 19.04 -7.28
C LEU A 42 -10.23 19.87 -8.22
N SER A 43 -10.30 21.18 -7.95
CA SER A 43 -10.74 22.13 -8.97
C SER A 43 -9.75 22.15 -10.15
N LYS A 44 -10.22 22.57 -11.33
CA LYS A 44 -9.40 22.57 -12.56
C LYS A 44 -8.11 23.39 -12.45
N ASP A 45 -8.14 24.45 -11.64
CA ASP A 45 -7.03 25.35 -11.36
C ASP A 45 -6.21 24.94 -10.12
N GLY A 46 -6.61 23.86 -9.43
CA GLY A 46 -5.98 23.36 -8.20
C GLY A 46 -6.14 24.27 -6.98
N SER A 47 -7.00 25.29 -7.05
CA SER A 47 -7.20 26.26 -5.95
C SER A 47 -8.08 25.74 -4.82
N SER A 48 -8.88 24.69 -5.06
CA SER A 48 -9.72 24.06 -4.04
C SER A 48 -9.79 22.54 -4.19
N ALA A 49 -10.19 21.88 -3.11
CA ALA A 49 -10.37 20.43 -3.06
C ALA A 49 -11.63 20.09 -2.25
N GLU A 50 -12.41 19.14 -2.74
CA GLU A 50 -13.57 18.57 -2.03
C GLU A 50 -13.31 17.11 -1.66
N VAL A 51 -13.74 16.69 -0.47
CA VAL A 51 -13.67 15.27 -0.06
C VAL A 51 -14.72 14.50 -0.86
N VAL A 52 -14.28 13.45 -1.57
CA VAL A 52 -15.16 12.53 -2.31
C VAL A 52 -15.57 11.38 -1.42
N TRP A 53 -14.60 10.75 -0.75
CA TRP A 53 -14.84 9.71 0.24
C TRP A 53 -13.69 9.63 1.24
N GLU A 54 -13.96 8.93 2.34
CA GLU A 54 -13.01 8.66 3.42
C GLU A 54 -12.95 7.15 3.68
N SER A 55 -11.78 6.64 4.10
CA SER A 55 -11.64 5.24 4.52
C SER A 55 -10.70 5.13 5.71
N ARG A 56 -11.12 4.37 6.74
CA ARG A 56 -10.28 4.03 7.91
C ARG A 56 -9.59 2.68 7.77
N ASP A 57 -9.99 1.87 6.79
CA ASP A 57 -9.37 0.58 6.53
C ASP A 57 -8.09 0.75 5.69
N LEU A 58 -8.07 1.74 4.79
CA LEU A 58 -6.91 2.06 3.94
C LEU A 58 -5.85 2.83 4.74
N ASP A 59 -5.03 2.07 5.45
CA ASP A 59 -4.03 2.58 6.39
C ASP A 59 -2.64 1.99 6.09
N PRO A 60 -2.02 2.43 4.98
CA PRO A 60 -0.69 1.97 4.60
C PRO A 60 0.37 2.56 5.52
N HIS A 61 0.90 1.72 6.41
CA HIS A 61 1.95 2.11 7.34
C HIS A 61 3.24 2.50 6.61
N HIS A 62 3.94 1.54 6.04
CA HIS A 62 5.08 1.75 5.14
C HIS A 62 4.78 1.27 3.71
N GLY A 63 3.60 0.67 3.51
CA GLY A 63 3.35 -0.33 2.47
C GLY A 63 3.11 0.16 1.05
N GLY A 64 2.96 1.46 0.81
CA GLY A 64 2.63 1.97 -0.53
C GLY A 64 1.19 1.68 -0.96
N ILE A 65 0.82 2.16 -2.14
CA ILE A 65 -0.53 2.08 -2.71
C ILE A 65 -0.38 1.82 -4.20
N VAL A 66 -1.12 0.83 -4.72
CA VAL A 66 -1.22 0.58 -6.16
C VAL A 66 -2.66 0.74 -6.60
N LEU A 67 -2.88 1.54 -7.64
CA LEU A 67 -4.16 1.66 -8.33
C LEU A 67 -4.07 0.96 -9.68
N LEU A 68 -4.90 -0.07 -9.89
CA LEU A 68 -5.03 -0.76 -11.18
C LEU A 68 -6.51 -0.82 -11.56
N GLY A 69 -6.84 -0.23 -12.71
CA GLY A 69 -8.24 -0.03 -13.11
C GLY A 69 -8.96 0.87 -12.12
N ASP A 70 -9.99 0.33 -11.47
CA ASP A 70 -10.80 1.01 -10.46
C ASP A 70 -10.59 0.42 -9.05
N TYR A 71 -9.49 -0.29 -8.84
CA TYR A 71 -9.19 -0.97 -7.58
C TYR A 71 -7.85 -0.52 -7.00
N ILE A 72 -7.90 -0.17 -5.72
CA ILE A 72 -6.74 0.17 -4.90
C ILE A 72 -6.31 -1.09 -4.16
N TYR A 73 -5.04 -1.44 -4.24
CA TYR A 73 -4.40 -2.51 -3.49
C TYR A 73 -3.37 -1.91 -2.53
N SER A 74 -3.50 -2.24 -1.25
CA SER A 74 -2.65 -1.70 -0.19
C SER A 74 -2.81 -2.54 1.09
N THR A 75 -2.57 -1.95 2.24
CA THR A 75 -2.65 -2.60 3.55
C THR A 75 -3.43 -1.78 4.55
N ASN A 76 -3.89 -2.43 5.62
CA ASN A 76 -4.31 -1.75 6.85
C ASN A 76 -3.21 -1.80 7.93
N TYR A 77 -3.37 -0.98 8.95
CA TYR A 77 -2.56 -0.99 10.15
C TYR A 77 -3.36 -1.58 11.30
N LYS A 78 -2.77 -2.57 12.00
CA LYS A 78 -3.30 -3.07 13.27
C LYS A 78 -2.35 -2.77 14.42
N SER A 79 -1.06 -2.82 14.15
CA SER A 79 0.00 -2.42 15.06
C SER A 79 1.29 -2.20 14.29
N THR A 80 2.33 -1.73 14.98
CA THR A 80 3.69 -1.60 14.42
C THR A 80 4.25 -2.90 13.85
N SER A 81 3.71 -4.06 14.23
CA SER A 81 4.18 -5.38 13.81
C SER A 81 3.10 -6.22 13.12
N MET A 82 1.89 -5.67 12.88
CA MET A 82 0.77 -6.39 12.29
C MET A 82 -0.03 -5.52 11.33
N GLY A 83 -0.60 -6.16 10.32
CA GLY A 83 -1.58 -5.63 9.40
C GLY A 83 -1.95 -6.68 8.36
N ASP A 84 -2.94 -6.35 7.54
CA ASP A 84 -3.47 -7.19 6.49
C ASP A 84 -3.41 -6.46 5.14
N TRP A 85 -3.47 -7.24 4.07
CA TRP A 85 -3.66 -6.74 2.70
C TRP A 85 -5.13 -6.42 2.47
N ILE A 86 -5.40 -5.36 1.73
CA ILE A 86 -6.77 -4.95 1.40
C ILE A 86 -6.91 -4.59 -0.08
N CYS A 87 -8.14 -4.73 -0.57
CA CYS A 87 -8.59 -4.11 -1.81
C CYS A 87 -9.70 -3.13 -1.51
N VAL A 88 -9.62 -1.94 -2.10
CA VAL A 88 -10.59 -0.85 -1.93
C VAL A 88 -11.07 -0.40 -3.30
N ASP A 89 -12.36 -0.17 -3.44
CA ASP A 89 -12.94 0.41 -4.65
C ASP A 89 -12.56 1.90 -4.77
N TRP A 90 -11.96 2.28 -5.89
CA TRP A 90 -11.46 3.64 -6.13
C TRP A 90 -12.57 4.71 -6.12
N ASN A 91 -13.77 4.35 -6.57
CA ASN A 91 -14.86 5.30 -6.77
C ASN A 91 -15.62 5.57 -5.46
N THR A 92 -15.66 4.58 -4.57
CA THR A 92 -16.50 4.62 -3.36
C THR A 92 -15.71 4.63 -2.06
N GLY A 93 -14.42 4.27 -2.08
CA GLY A 93 -13.61 4.10 -0.87
C GLY A 93 -13.97 2.85 -0.05
N LYS A 94 -14.88 2.01 -0.55
CA LYS A 94 -15.34 0.81 0.14
C LYS A 94 -14.30 -0.30 0.09
N THR A 95 -13.97 -0.86 1.25
CA THR A 95 -13.17 -2.09 1.34
C THR A 95 -13.93 -3.26 0.74
N LEU A 96 -13.35 -3.87 -0.30
CA LEU A 96 -13.90 -5.03 -1.00
C LEU A 96 -13.50 -6.33 -0.31
N TRP A 97 -12.24 -6.43 0.11
CA TRP A 97 -11.76 -7.51 0.95
C TRP A 97 -10.59 -7.08 1.81
N THR A 98 -10.41 -7.83 2.91
CA THR A 98 -9.25 -7.78 3.80
C THR A 98 -8.73 -9.20 3.98
N LYS A 99 -7.43 -9.41 3.77
CA LYS A 99 -6.79 -10.72 3.83
C LYS A 99 -5.47 -10.66 4.57
N ASN A 100 -5.35 -11.47 5.62
CA ASN A 100 -4.06 -11.73 6.22
C ASN A 100 -3.23 -12.67 5.32
N TRP A 101 -2.02 -12.24 4.97
CA TRP A 101 -0.98 -13.04 4.32
C TRP A 101 0.36 -12.66 4.96
N TYR A 102 0.73 -13.40 6.01
CA TYR A 102 1.86 -13.18 6.93
C TYR A 102 1.83 -11.85 7.70
N ASN A 103 1.86 -10.72 6.99
CA ASN A 103 1.79 -9.37 7.52
C ASN A 103 1.48 -8.34 6.42
N LYS A 104 1.29 -7.09 6.81
CA LYS A 104 1.38 -5.93 5.90
C LYS A 104 2.81 -5.77 5.37
N GLY A 105 2.97 -4.97 4.32
CA GLY A 105 4.27 -4.58 3.82
C GLY A 105 4.16 -3.80 2.51
N SER A 106 5.25 -3.73 1.76
CA SER A 106 5.35 -2.94 0.53
C SER A 106 4.66 -3.59 -0.66
N ILE A 107 4.01 -2.78 -1.51
CA ILE A 107 3.42 -3.19 -2.79
C ILE A 107 3.93 -2.33 -3.95
N ILE A 108 4.25 -2.99 -5.07
CA ILE A 108 4.48 -2.35 -6.36
C ILE A 108 3.70 -3.10 -7.45
N SER A 109 3.64 -2.54 -8.66
CA SER A 109 3.05 -3.23 -9.82
C SER A 109 3.91 -3.10 -11.07
N ALA A 110 3.82 -4.11 -11.93
CA ALA A 110 4.38 -4.12 -13.28
C ALA A 110 3.59 -5.11 -14.14
N ASP A 111 3.41 -4.81 -15.43
CA ASP A 111 2.75 -5.68 -16.41
C ASP A 111 1.37 -6.21 -15.95
N GLY A 112 0.60 -5.37 -15.24
CA GLY A 112 -0.72 -5.72 -14.72
C GLY A 112 -0.72 -6.69 -13.55
N MET A 113 0.43 -6.94 -12.92
CA MET A 113 0.60 -7.81 -11.76
C MET A 113 0.99 -7.02 -10.51
N LEU A 114 0.67 -7.58 -9.34
CA LEU A 114 1.08 -7.04 -8.05
C LEU A 114 2.30 -7.81 -7.53
N TYR A 115 3.28 -7.08 -7.01
CA TYR A 115 4.41 -7.63 -6.27
C TYR A 115 4.32 -7.12 -4.84
N ILE A 116 4.07 -8.04 -3.91
CA ILE A 116 3.91 -7.75 -2.50
C ILE A 116 5.07 -8.34 -1.70
N MET A 117 5.58 -7.60 -0.73
CA MET A 117 6.58 -8.08 0.22
C MET A 117 6.15 -7.71 1.63
N GLU A 118 5.93 -8.71 2.48
CA GLU A 118 5.53 -8.51 3.86
C GLU A 118 6.73 -8.17 4.76
N GLU A 119 6.48 -7.32 5.77
CA GLU A 119 7.54 -6.60 6.46
C GLU A 119 8.23 -7.37 7.61
N LYS A 120 7.72 -8.56 7.99
CA LYS A 120 8.14 -9.30 9.21
C LYS A 120 9.07 -10.46 8.93
N SER A 121 8.74 -11.29 7.94
CA SER A 121 9.50 -12.52 7.62
C SER A 121 10.07 -12.54 6.21
N GLY A 122 9.83 -11.50 5.40
CA GLY A 122 10.42 -11.36 4.06
C GLY A 122 9.79 -12.24 3.00
N HIS A 123 8.53 -12.68 3.17
CA HIS A 123 7.80 -13.35 2.09
C HIS A 123 7.47 -12.35 0.99
N VAL A 124 7.73 -12.75 -0.25
CA VAL A 124 7.49 -11.99 -1.46
C VAL A 124 6.55 -12.80 -2.33
N ALA A 125 5.48 -12.20 -2.82
CA ALA A 125 4.54 -12.85 -3.73
C ALA A 125 4.28 -12.02 -4.98
N LEU A 126 4.08 -12.76 -6.07
CA LEU A 126 3.44 -12.28 -7.29
C LEU A 126 1.96 -12.61 -7.18
N ALA A 127 1.09 -11.62 -7.36
CA ALA A 127 -0.35 -11.79 -7.28
C ALA A 127 -1.06 -11.16 -8.49
N ARG A 128 -2.17 -11.76 -8.91
CA ARG A 128 -3.09 -11.13 -9.87
C ARG A 128 -3.91 -10.07 -9.13
N PRO A 129 -4.10 -8.86 -9.70
CA PRO A 129 -5.08 -7.93 -9.19
C PRO A 129 -6.47 -8.56 -9.29
N ASN A 130 -7.16 -8.69 -8.16
CA ASN A 130 -8.49 -9.29 -8.11
C ASN A 130 -9.35 -8.59 -7.03
N PRO A 131 -10.52 -8.03 -7.38
CA PRO A 131 -11.38 -7.31 -6.43
C PRO A 131 -12.16 -8.22 -5.47
N GLU A 132 -12.10 -9.54 -5.63
CA GLU A 132 -12.84 -10.51 -4.80
C GLU A 132 -11.93 -11.23 -3.78
N LYS A 133 -10.63 -11.31 -4.05
CA LYS A 133 -9.65 -11.99 -3.18
C LYS A 133 -8.21 -11.56 -3.45
N LEU A 134 -7.32 -11.86 -2.51
CA LEU A 134 -5.88 -11.88 -2.74
C LEU A 134 -5.50 -13.14 -3.57
N ASP A 135 -5.23 -12.98 -4.87
CA ASP A 135 -4.96 -14.09 -5.81
C ASP A 135 -3.45 -14.27 -6.05
N ILE A 136 -2.78 -14.97 -5.13
CA ILE A 136 -1.34 -15.25 -5.22
C ILE A 136 -1.06 -16.28 -6.32
N VAL A 137 -0.10 -15.98 -7.18
CA VAL A 137 0.39 -16.86 -8.25
C VAL A 137 1.58 -17.68 -7.78
N SER A 138 2.53 -17.04 -7.12
CA SER A 138 3.76 -17.67 -6.61
C SER A 138 4.35 -16.84 -5.50
N GLU A 139 5.09 -17.47 -4.59
CA GLU A 139 5.79 -16.81 -3.50
C GLU A 139 7.17 -17.41 -3.23
N PHE A 140 8.04 -16.62 -2.62
CA PHE A 140 9.32 -17.07 -2.07
C PHE A 140 9.67 -16.23 -0.83
N GLN A 141 10.70 -16.65 -0.08
CA GLN A 141 11.17 -15.91 1.09
C GLN A 141 12.57 -15.33 0.86
N VAL A 142 12.73 -14.04 1.19
CA VAL A 142 14.04 -13.39 1.29
C VAL A 142 14.69 -13.80 2.62
N THR A 143 15.82 -14.48 2.55
CA THR A 143 16.51 -15.04 3.74
C THR A 143 17.83 -14.35 4.08
N LYS A 144 18.31 -13.44 3.22
CA LYS A 144 19.55 -12.68 3.42
C LYS A 144 19.25 -11.29 3.95
N GLY A 145 20.21 -10.69 4.64
CA GLY A 145 20.08 -9.36 5.25
C GLY A 145 19.64 -9.43 6.71
N THR A 146 19.44 -8.25 7.31
CA THR A 146 19.07 -8.11 8.72
C THR A 146 18.11 -6.93 8.91
N GLY A 147 17.29 -7.02 9.96
CA GLY A 147 16.31 -6.00 10.32
C GLY A 147 14.91 -6.28 9.76
N PRO A 148 14.04 -5.25 9.74
CA PRO A 148 12.72 -5.35 9.14
C PRO A 148 12.75 -5.22 7.61
N TYR A 149 11.78 -5.82 6.93
CA TYR A 149 11.65 -5.80 5.47
C TYR A 149 10.86 -4.56 5.00
N TRP A 150 11.37 -3.36 5.31
CA TRP A 150 10.69 -2.09 4.99
C TRP A 150 11.07 -1.47 3.64
N ALA A 151 12.15 -1.93 3.02
CA ALA A 151 12.59 -1.37 1.75
C ALA A 151 11.63 -1.78 0.63
N HIS A 152 11.17 -0.81 -0.16
CA HIS A 152 10.30 -1.08 -1.30
C HIS A 152 11.06 -1.84 -2.39
N PRO A 153 10.51 -2.93 -2.95
CA PRO A 153 11.07 -3.57 -4.12
C PRO A 153 11.08 -2.60 -5.31
N VAL A 154 12.00 -2.83 -6.25
CA VAL A 154 12.08 -2.07 -7.49
C VAL A 154 12.17 -3.03 -8.66
N ILE A 155 11.44 -2.75 -9.74
CA ILE A 155 11.52 -3.52 -10.98
C ILE A 155 12.23 -2.69 -12.04
N SER A 156 13.23 -3.27 -12.70
CA SER A 156 13.89 -2.67 -13.85
C SER A 156 14.48 -3.75 -14.75
N ASN A 157 14.32 -3.61 -16.06
CA ASN A 157 14.91 -4.51 -17.08
C ASN A 157 14.65 -6.01 -16.82
N GLY A 158 13.41 -6.37 -16.48
CA GLY A 158 13.03 -7.77 -16.22
C GLY A 158 13.61 -8.35 -14.93
N LYS A 159 14.07 -7.50 -14.00
CA LYS A 159 14.64 -7.89 -12.71
C LYS A 159 13.90 -7.23 -11.57
N LEU A 160 13.62 -8.00 -10.54
CA LEU A 160 13.12 -7.54 -9.24
C LEU A 160 14.31 -7.36 -8.29
N TYR A 161 14.50 -6.14 -7.81
CA TYR A 161 15.53 -5.74 -6.87
C TYR A 161 14.91 -5.61 -5.49
N ILE A 162 15.48 -6.31 -4.50
CA ILE A 162 15.05 -6.25 -3.11
C ILE A 162 16.26 -5.92 -2.24
N ARG A 163 16.15 -4.89 -1.43
CA ARG A 163 17.16 -4.55 -0.42
C ARG A 163 16.71 -5.05 0.95
N HIS A 164 17.60 -5.67 1.71
CA HIS A 164 17.38 -5.99 3.12
C HIS A 164 18.68 -5.84 3.91
N GLY A 165 18.69 -4.89 4.87
CA GLY A 165 19.89 -4.46 5.57
C GLY A 165 20.99 -4.00 4.58
N GLU A 166 22.15 -4.64 4.68
CA GLU A 166 23.34 -4.42 3.84
C GLU A 166 23.36 -5.29 2.57
N THR A 167 22.27 -6.00 2.27
CA THR A 167 22.21 -6.90 1.10
C THR A 167 21.24 -6.39 0.04
N LEU A 168 21.61 -6.59 -1.22
CA LEU A 168 20.75 -6.39 -2.39
C LEU A 168 20.63 -7.72 -3.13
N MET A 169 19.41 -8.20 -3.29
CA MET A 169 19.08 -9.40 -4.04
C MET A 169 18.40 -9.03 -5.34
N VAL A 170 18.65 -9.82 -6.37
CA VAL A 170 18.14 -9.60 -7.72
C VAL A 170 17.55 -10.90 -8.23
N TYR A 171 16.29 -10.85 -8.64
CA TYR A 171 15.55 -12.00 -9.16
C TYR A 171 15.13 -11.72 -10.61
N ALA A 172 15.35 -12.68 -11.52
CA ALA A 172 14.81 -12.60 -12.86
C ALA A 172 13.29 -12.82 -12.81
N ILE A 173 12.53 -11.99 -13.53
CA ILE A 173 11.06 -12.06 -13.60
C ILE A 173 10.55 -12.09 -15.05
N ARG A 174 11.45 -12.43 -15.98
CA ARG A 174 11.19 -12.67 -17.41
C ARG A 174 11.91 -13.93 -17.84
#